data_AF-A0A9D8RK48-F1
#
_entry.id   AF-A0A9D8RK48-F1
#
_cell.length_a   1.000
_cell.length_b   1.000
_cell.length_c   1.000
_cell.angle_alpha   90.00
_cell.angle_beta   90.00
_cell.angle_gamma   90.00
#
_symmetry.space_group_name_H-M   'P 1'
#
loop_
_entity.id
_entity.type
_entity.pdbx_description
1 polymer ?
#
loop_
_entity_poly.entity_id
_entity_poly.type
_entity_poly.pdbx_seq_one_letter_code
_entity_poly.pdbx_strand_id
1 'polypeptide(L)'
;MIFQEVRGKYRERYEISYQDLADAGEKNRIRLLVISPFLFLFGLIDVIVVLILHHNNLQDYLVSLIYFGAFAIISGFVYVYSILAKRVSQDKSYVSKTIPVYVIIYTTFTASVYNFYILEQPFNGVLTYYLTGFLGLISFSFSPFLFLIGLSVAMGVMVPGIYQNFGVTGLMDSILGAILMFLFSVYKRRLEKRQVVMLKKQTKNLVAKTFGNFTLIYEGKVVKYTRTKSEELIGYLIYKNGSSVKTKELISVLWGDHADSTRYGNNLRNLIVDIKHTMSELEIHDFFIAEYNNFRINPELVKCDYYDFLKGNPTAIKNFAGEFMSQYSWAEDVAAFLEQKALGRNE
;
A
#
# COMPACT_ATOMS: atom_id res chain seq x y z
N MET A 1 34.12 3.39 -13.75
CA MET A 1 33.45 4.66 -14.08
C MET A 1 32.05 4.43 -14.65
N ILE A 2 31.88 3.73 -15.77
CA ILE A 2 30.56 3.44 -16.40
C ILE A 2 29.57 2.77 -15.42
N PHE A 3 29.99 1.76 -14.66
CA PHE A 3 29.11 1.05 -13.73
C PHE A 3 28.61 1.92 -12.57
N GLN A 4 29.43 2.87 -12.10
CA GLN A 4 29.03 3.82 -11.05
C GLN A 4 28.07 4.87 -11.58
N GLU A 5 28.28 5.34 -12.81
CA GLU A 5 27.38 6.30 -13.46
C GLU A 5 26.02 5.66 -13.78
N VAL A 6 26.01 4.42 -14.30
CA VAL A 6 24.78 3.65 -14.53
C VAL A 6 24.05 3.39 -13.21
N ARG A 7 24.78 3.01 -12.15
CA ARG A 7 24.20 2.84 -10.80
C ARG A 7 23.61 4.15 -10.26
N GLY A 8 24.29 5.27 -10.46
CA GLY A 8 23.81 6.60 -10.09
C GLY A 8 22.51 6.97 -10.82
N LYS A 9 22.48 6.83 -12.15
CA LYS A 9 21.29 7.06 -12.97
C LYS A 9 20.13 6.14 -12.61
N TYR A 10 20.41 4.87 -12.29
CA TYR A 10 19.38 3.94 -11.82
C TYR A 10 18.83 4.37 -10.46
N ARG A 11 19.70 4.69 -9.51
CA ARG A 11 19.33 5.15 -8.17
C ARG A 11 18.45 6.38 -8.23
N GLU A 12 18.87 7.40 -8.95
CA GLU A 12 18.10 8.62 -9.13
C GLU A 12 16.73 8.37 -9.79
N ARG A 13 16.65 7.41 -10.73
CA ARG A 13 15.41 7.16 -11.49
C ARG A 13 14.45 6.19 -10.81
N TYR A 14 14.92 5.20 -10.03
CA TYR A 14 14.09 4.08 -9.56
C TYR A 14 14.19 3.78 -8.06
N GLU A 15 15.22 4.27 -7.37
CA GLU A 15 15.28 4.09 -5.91
C GLU A 15 14.29 5.03 -5.22
N ILE A 16 13.68 4.48 -4.18
CA ILE A 16 12.79 5.14 -3.23
C ILE A 16 13.46 4.92 -1.87
N SER A 17 13.50 5.94 -1.01
CA SER A 17 14.11 5.82 0.31
C SER A 17 13.45 4.72 1.14
N TYR A 18 14.21 4.04 2.00
CA TYR A 18 13.66 3.01 2.89
C TYR A 18 12.55 3.53 3.79
N GLN A 19 12.65 4.78 4.25
CA GLN A 19 11.62 5.43 5.06
C GLN A 19 10.31 5.57 4.29
N ASP A 20 10.38 5.92 3.01
CA ASP A 20 9.21 6.12 2.15
C ASP A 20 8.54 4.80 1.74
N LEU A 21 9.30 3.71 1.82
CA LEU A 21 8.82 2.35 1.54
C LEU A 21 8.29 1.65 2.78
N ALA A 22 8.35 2.26 3.96
CA ALA A 22 7.94 1.63 5.21
C ALA A 22 6.49 1.10 5.13
N ASP A 23 5.59 1.87 4.48
CA ASP A 23 4.19 1.49 4.29
C ASP A 23 4.01 0.38 3.27
N ALA A 24 4.80 0.37 2.19
CA ALA A 24 4.79 -0.71 1.22
C ALA A 24 5.25 -2.03 1.85
N GLY A 25 6.27 -1.98 2.71
CA GLY A 25 6.72 -3.12 3.51
C GLY A 25 5.64 -3.61 4.47
N GLU A 26 4.89 -2.70 5.10
CA GLU A 26 3.77 -3.04 5.96
C GLU A 26 2.60 -3.68 5.19
N LYS A 27 2.25 -3.13 4.02
CA LYS A 27 1.25 -3.73 3.12
C LYS A 27 1.63 -5.16 2.71
N ASN A 28 2.90 -5.37 2.34
CA ASN A 28 3.42 -6.70 2.02
C ASN A 28 3.30 -7.65 3.22
N ARG A 29 3.70 -7.23 4.42
CA ARG A 29 3.59 -8.01 5.66
C ARG A 29 2.15 -8.42 5.95
N ILE A 30 1.21 -7.47 5.84
CA ILE A 30 -0.22 -7.75 6.09
C ILE A 30 -0.76 -8.75 5.07
N ARG A 31 -0.44 -8.59 3.78
CA ARG A 31 -0.84 -9.55 2.74
C ARG A 31 -0.33 -10.96 3.06
N LEU A 32 0.95 -11.06 3.43
CA LEU A 32 1.55 -12.35 3.78
C LEU A 32 0.97 -12.96 5.05
N LEU A 33 0.71 -12.15 6.07
CA LEU A 33 0.07 -12.61 7.30
C LEU A 33 -1.29 -13.28 7.02
N VAL A 34 -2.04 -12.76 6.04
CA VAL A 34 -3.33 -13.32 5.63
C VAL A 34 -3.15 -14.57 4.77
N ILE A 35 -2.19 -14.58 3.84
CA ILE A 35 -2.02 -15.68 2.86
C ILE A 35 -1.30 -16.89 3.46
N SER A 36 -0.31 -16.69 4.32
CA SER A 36 0.57 -17.76 4.78
C SER A 36 -0.12 -18.90 5.55
N PRO A 37 -1.20 -18.69 6.35
CA PRO A 37 -1.94 -19.81 6.95
C PRO A 37 -2.60 -20.71 5.89
N PHE A 38 -3.09 -20.14 4.79
CA PHE A 38 -3.68 -20.92 3.70
C PHE A 38 -2.61 -21.72 2.96
N LEU A 39 -1.43 -21.14 2.72
CA LEU A 39 -0.30 -21.87 2.13
C LEU A 39 0.22 -22.98 3.04
N PHE A 40 0.25 -22.73 4.36
CA PHE A 40 0.59 -23.74 5.35
C PHE A 40 -0.39 -24.91 5.33
N LEU A 41 -1.69 -24.61 5.36
CA LEU A 41 -2.73 -25.64 5.30
C LEU A 41 -2.69 -26.42 3.99
N PHE A 42 -2.48 -25.73 2.86
CA PHE A 42 -2.31 -26.35 1.55
C PHE A 42 -1.15 -27.35 1.56
N GLY A 43 0.03 -26.95 2.03
CA GLY A 43 1.18 -27.86 2.15
C GLY A 43 0.91 -29.07 3.06
N LEU A 44 0.20 -28.89 4.18
CA LEU A 44 -0.19 -30.01 5.04
C LEU A 44 -1.18 -30.96 4.36
N ILE A 45 -2.18 -30.42 3.65
CA ILE A 45 -3.14 -31.22 2.90
C ILE A 45 -2.40 -32.03 1.84
N ASP A 46 -1.48 -31.44 1.09
CA ASP A 46 -0.72 -32.15 0.06
C ASP A 46 0.13 -33.29 0.65
N VAL A 47 0.79 -33.06 1.80
CA VAL A 47 1.50 -34.12 2.52
C VAL A 47 0.54 -35.26 2.89
N ILE A 48 -0.62 -34.94 3.47
CA ILE A 48 -1.62 -35.95 3.86
C ILE A 48 -2.15 -36.71 2.64
N VAL A 49 -2.44 -36.02 1.54
CA VAL A 49 -2.93 -36.63 0.30
C VAL A 49 -1.90 -37.61 -0.26
N VAL A 50 -0.62 -37.22 -0.31
CA VAL A 50 0.46 -38.12 -0.76
C VAL A 50 0.57 -39.33 0.18
N LEU A 51 0.52 -39.13 1.50
CA LEU A 51 0.57 -40.23 2.47
C LEU A 51 -0.59 -41.21 2.33
N ILE A 52 -1.83 -40.74 2.09
CA ILE A 52 -3.02 -41.59 1.96
C ILE A 52 -3.00 -42.34 0.62
N LEU A 53 -2.80 -41.62 -0.49
CA LEU A 53 -2.89 -42.21 -1.83
C LEU A 53 -1.74 -43.17 -2.11
N HIS A 54 -0.56 -42.93 -1.54
CA HIS A 54 0.65 -43.71 -1.84
C HIS A 54 1.21 -44.45 -0.62
N HIS A 55 0.36 -44.78 0.37
CA HIS A 55 0.77 -45.44 1.62
C HIS A 55 1.58 -46.74 1.41
N ASN A 56 1.31 -47.49 0.34
CA ASN A 56 2.01 -48.75 0.04
C ASN A 56 3.41 -48.55 -0.59
N ASN A 57 3.65 -47.43 -1.29
CA ASN A 57 4.88 -47.16 -2.05
C ASN A 57 5.49 -45.80 -1.66
N LEU A 58 5.62 -45.53 -0.36
CA LEU A 58 6.09 -44.24 0.15
C LEU A 58 7.52 -43.88 -0.28
N GLN A 59 8.38 -44.88 -0.54
CA GLN A 59 9.77 -44.63 -0.97
C GLN A 59 9.83 -43.87 -2.31
N ASP A 60 8.92 -44.17 -3.24
CA ASP A 60 8.90 -43.55 -4.56
C ASP A 60 8.45 -42.08 -4.50
N TYR A 61 7.74 -41.69 -3.45
CA TYR A 61 7.18 -40.34 -3.26
C TYR A 61 7.88 -39.53 -2.17
N LEU A 62 9.01 -40.01 -1.66
CA LEU A 62 9.75 -39.39 -0.56
C LEU A 62 10.18 -37.95 -0.89
N VAL A 63 10.60 -37.69 -2.12
CA VAL A 63 11.02 -36.35 -2.55
C VAL A 63 9.85 -35.36 -2.53
N SER A 64 8.66 -35.80 -2.96
CA SER A 64 7.44 -34.98 -2.92
C SER A 64 7.00 -34.69 -1.48
N LEU A 65 7.10 -35.66 -0.57
CA LEU A 65 6.84 -35.45 0.85
C LEU A 65 7.79 -34.43 1.47
N ILE A 66 9.09 -34.50 1.16
CA ILE A 66 10.08 -33.51 1.62
C ILE A 66 9.73 -32.13 1.06
N TYR A 67 9.38 -32.04 -0.23
CA TYR A 67 9.04 -30.78 -0.87
C TYR A 67 7.82 -30.11 -0.21
N PHE A 68 6.69 -30.82 -0.09
CA PHE A 68 5.47 -30.27 0.52
C PHE A 68 5.64 -30.00 2.01
N GLY A 69 6.40 -30.85 2.72
CA GLY A 69 6.77 -30.63 4.12
C GLY A 69 7.62 -29.37 4.31
N ALA A 70 8.64 -29.17 3.48
CA ALA A 70 9.46 -27.97 3.49
C ALA A 70 8.63 -26.73 3.12
N PHE A 71 7.73 -26.83 2.14
CA PHE A 71 6.82 -25.75 1.76
C PHE A 71 5.91 -25.33 2.92
N ALA A 72 5.34 -26.31 3.64
CA ALA A 72 4.55 -26.06 4.84
C ALA A 72 5.39 -25.37 5.92
N ILE A 73 6.57 -25.90 6.25
CA ILE A 73 7.47 -25.31 7.26
C ILE A 73 7.83 -23.87 6.91
N ILE A 74 8.20 -23.60 5.65
CA ILE A 74 8.52 -22.24 5.17
C ILE A 74 7.31 -21.31 5.29
N SER A 75 6.12 -21.79 4.93
CA SER A 75 4.88 -21.01 5.05
C SER A 75 4.56 -20.67 6.51
N GLY A 76 4.77 -21.62 7.43
CA GLY A 76 4.64 -21.40 8.87
C GLY A 76 5.67 -20.41 9.40
N PHE A 77 6.93 -20.52 8.97
CA PHE A 77 7.98 -19.57 9.31
C PHE A 77 7.64 -18.15 8.85
N VAL A 78 7.16 -18.00 7.61
CA VAL A 78 6.76 -16.70 7.05
C VAL A 78 5.60 -16.10 7.83
N TYR A 79 4.63 -16.91 8.27
CA TYR A 79 3.54 -16.45 9.13
C TYR A 79 4.07 -15.88 10.45
N VAL A 80 4.86 -16.66 11.18
CA VAL A 80 5.42 -16.27 12.48
C VAL A 80 6.28 -15.02 12.34
N TYR A 81 7.16 -14.98 11.33
CA TYR A 81 8.00 -13.82 11.08
C TYR A 81 7.17 -12.58 10.73
N SER A 82 6.08 -12.73 9.97
CA SER A 82 5.18 -11.61 9.63
C SER A 82 4.52 -11.02 10.89
N ILE A 83 4.26 -11.82 11.92
CA ILE A 83 3.79 -11.34 13.24
C ILE A 83 4.91 -10.57 13.96
N LEU A 84 6.10 -11.16 14.06
CA LEU A 84 7.25 -10.58 14.76
C LEU A 84 7.69 -9.25 14.14
N ALA A 85 7.66 -9.15 12.81
CA ALA A 85 8.06 -7.97 12.06
C ALA A 85 7.16 -6.73 12.30
N LYS A 86 6.02 -6.86 13.02
CA LYS A 86 5.13 -5.74 13.37
C LYS A 86 5.85 -4.65 14.19
N ARG A 87 6.81 -5.03 15.04
CA ARG A 87 7.45 -4.15 16.04
C ARG A 87 8.75 -3.48 15.57
N VAL A 88 9.09 -3.61 14.28
CA VAL A 88 10.34 -3.07 13.73
C VAL A 88 10.23 -1.55 13.56
N SER A 89 11.29 -0.84 13.90
CA SER A 89 11.41 0.61 13.72
C SER A 89 11.26 1.02 12.24
N GLN A 90 10.75 2.23 12.02
CA GLN A 90 10.34 2.69 10.68
C GLN A 90 11.50 2.76 9.66
N ASP A 91 12.71 3.02 10.13
CA ASP A 91 13.95 3.09 9.33
C ASP A 91 14.35 1.75 8.70
N LYS A 92 14.09 0.63 9.39
CA LYS A 92 14.37 -0.74 8.92
C LYS A 92 13.12 -1.49 8.44
N SER A 93 11.95 -0.87 8.58
CA SER A 93 10.64 -1.45 8.34
C SER A 93 10.54 -2.10 6.95
N TYR A 94 10.95 -1.41 5.88
CA TYR A 94 10.81 -1.97 4.54
C TYR A 94 11.60 -3.26 4.33
N VAL A 95 12.89 -3.26 4.66
CA VAL A 95 13.76 -4.43 4.44
C VAL A 95 13.26 -5.60 5.27
N SER A 96 13.11 -5.39 6.58
CA SER A 96 12.72 -6.45 7.50
C SER A 96 11.38 -7.06 7.13
N LYS A 97 10.38 -6.25 6.77
CA LYS A 97 9.02 -6.70 6.48
C LYS A 97 8.85 -7.29 5.08
N THR A 98 9.78 -7.05 4.16
CA THR A 98 9.72 -7.58 2.79
C THR A 98 10.52 -8.89 2.63
N ILE A 99 11.42 -9.24 3.55
CA ILE A 99 12.14 -10.53 3.54
C ILE A 99 11.18 -11.73 3.30
N PRO A 100 10.04 -11.85 4.00
CA PRO A 100 9.18 -13.02 3.82
C PRO A 100 8.54 -13.10 2.42
N VAL A 101 8.39 -11.97 1.73
CA VAL A 101 7.91 -11.93 0.33
C VAL A 101 8.91 -12.64 -0.58
N TYR A 102 10.19 -12.29 -0.45
CA TYR A 102 11.23 -12.92 -1.27
C TYR A 102 11.39 -14.40 -0.94
N VAL A 103 11.29 -14.77 0.35
CA VAL A 103 11.31 -16.19 0.76
C VAL A 103 10.19 -16.96 0.05
N ILE A 104 8.94 -16.50 0.10
CA ILE A 104 7.83 -17.21 -0.57
C ILE A 104 8.02 -17.24 -2.08
N ILE A 105 8.32 -16.10 -2.72
CA ILE A 105 8.47 -16.03 -4.18
C ILE A 105 9.58 -16.96 -4.68
N TYR A 106 10.71 -17.02 -3.95
CA TYR A 106 11.82 -17.88 -4.34
C TYR A 106 11.51 -19.37 -4.08
N THR A 107 10.79 -19.68 -3.01
CA THR A 107 10.30 -21.05 -2.77
C THR A 107 9.36 -21.49 -3.90
N THR A 108 8.45 -20.64 -4.36
CA THR A 108 7.56 -20.96 -5.49
C THR A 108 8.28 -20.99 -6.85
N PHE A 109 9.35 -20.22 -7.04
CA PHE A 109 10.22 -20.41 -8.20
C PHE A 109 10.99 -21.73 -8.14
N THR A 110 11.40 -22.16 -6.95
CA THR A 110 12.02 -23.48 -6.76
C THR A 110 11.01 -24.60 -7.04
N ALA A 111 9.74 -24.41 -6.64
CA ALA A 111 8.63 -25.31 -6.97
C ALA A 111 8.46 -25.52 -8.48
N SER A 112 8.63 -24.46 -9.27
CA SER A 112 8.59 -24.54 -10.73
C SER A 112 9.70 -25.46 -11.27
N VAL A 113 10.94 -25.29 -10.79
CA VAL A 113 12.07 -26.14 -11.18
C VAL A 113 11.84 -27.60 -10.73
N TYR A 114 11.28 -27.78 -9.54
CA TYR A 114 10.91 -29.09 -8.99
C TYR A 114 9.88 -29.81 -9.89
N ASN A 115 8.79 -29.13 -10.23
CA ASN A 115 7.76 -29.66 -11.14
C ASN A 115 8.35 -30.01 -12.51
N PHE A 116 9.30 -29.21 -12.99
CA PHE A 116 9.92 -29.41 -14.28
C PHE A 116 10.79 -30.66 -14.33
N TYR A 117 11.72 -30.83 -13.39
CA TYR A 117 12.76 -31.86 -13.45
C TYR A 117 12.49 -33.09 -12.59
N ILE A 118 11.85 -32.94 -11.42
CA ILE A 118 11.65 -34.05 -10.48
C ILE A 118 10.32 -34.76 -10.74
N LEU A 119 9.26 -33.99 -10.99
CA LEU A 119 7.97 -34.57 -11.37
C LEU A 119 7.86 -34.88 -12.87
N GLU A 120 8.88 -34.52 -13.66
CA GLU A 120 8.91 -34.68 -15.11
C GLU A 120 7.67 -34.06 -15.81
N GLN A 121 7.16 -32.95 -15.27
CA GLN A 121 6.01 -32.22 -15.80
C GLN A 121 6.46 -30.86 -16.34
N PRO A 122 7.09 -30.82 -17.52
CA PRO A 122 7.72 -29.61 -18.04
C PRO A 122 6.72 -28.46 -18.25
N PHE A 123 5.49 -28.77 -18.67
CA PHE A 123 4.45 -27.76 -18.84
C PHE A 123 4.03 -27.13 -17.51
N ASN A 124 3.81 -27.94 -16.48
CA ASN A 124 3.42 -27.46 -15.16
C ASN A 124 4.55 -26.66 -14.50
N GLY A 125 5.81 -27.06 -14.73
CA GLY A 125 6.98 -26.29 -14.29
C GLY A 125 6.99 -24.88 -14.88
N VAL A 126 6.89 -24.76 -16.22
CA VAL A 126 6.87 -23.46 -16.91
C VAL A 126 5.65 -22.62 -16.50
N LEU A 127 4.46 -23.23 -16.40
CA LEU A 127 3.26 -22.54 -15.95
C LEU A 127 3.42 -21.97 -14.52
N THR A 128 3.97 -22.77 -13.61
CA THR A 128 4.20 -22.35 -12.21
C THR A 128 5.18 -21.17 -12.14
N TYR A 129 6.21 -21.14 -12.99
CA TYR A 129 7.15 -20.02 -13.09
C TYR A 129 6.45 -18.73 -13.48
N TYR A 130 5.63 -18.76 -14.53
CA TYR A 130 4.91 -17.59 -15.00
C TYR A 130 3.87 -17.08 -14.01
N LEU A 131 3.08 -17.99 -13.43
CA LEU A 131 2.09 -17.63 -12.41
C LEU A 131 2.76 -17.01 -11.19
N THR A 132 3.89 -17.57 -10.74
CA THR A 132 4.67 -17.02 -9.62
C THR A 132 5.13 -15.60 -9.92
N GLY A 133 5.73 -15.37 -11.10
CA GLY A 133 6.23 -14.05 -11.48
C GLY A 133 5.10 -13.03 -11.62
N PHE A 134 3.99 -13.40 -12.27
CA PHE A 134 2.85 -12.51 -12.51
C PHE A 134 2.08 -12.18 -11.22
N LEU A 135 1.78 -13.20 -10.39
CA LEU A 135 1.14 -12.99 -9.09
C LEU A 135 2.01 -12.16 -8.16
N GLY A 136 3.33 -12.38 -8.18
CA GLY A 136 4.29 -11.51 -7.50
C GLY A 136 4.13 -10.07 -7.95
N LEU A 137 4.24 -9.82 -9.26
CA LEU A 137 4.17 -8.48 -9.86
C LEU A 137 2.88 -7.74 -9.54
N ILE A 138 1.74 -8.42 -9.45
CA ILE A 138 0.48 -7.78 -9.09
C ILE A 138 0.40 -7.56 -7.57
N SER A 139 0.72 -8.60 -6.79
CA SER A 139 0.37 -8.67 -5.37
C SER A 139 1.37 -8.04 -4.42
N PHE A 140 2.63 -7.80 -4.81
CA PHE A 140 3.65 -7.33 -3.86
C PHE A 140 4.49 -6.17 -4.41
N SER A 141 4.92 -5.29 -3.52
CA SER A 141 5.88 -4.22 -3.84
C SER A 141 7.29 -4.70 -3.55
N PHE A 142 8.12 -4.93 -4.56
CA PHE A 142 9.48 -5.44 -4.40
C PHE A 142 10.50 -4.69 -5.25
N SER A 143 11.78 -4.96 -4.97
CA SER A 143 12.89 -4.49 -5.76
C SER A 143 12.93 -5.24 -7.09
N PRO A 144 12.92 -4.54 -8.25
CA PRO A 144 13.10 -5.16 -9.56
C PRO A 144 14.37 -6.00 -9.66
N PHE A 145 15.43 -5.59 -8.95
CA PHE A 145 16.71 -6.30 -8.98
C PHE A 145 16.63 -7.66 -8.29
N LEU A 146 16.07 -7.71 -7.07
CA LEU A 146 15.89 -8.98 -6.36
C LEU A 146 14.89 -9.88 -7.08
N PHE A 147 13.85 -9.31 -7.68
CA PHE A 147 12.92 -10.07 -8.50
C PHE A 147 13.62 -10.68 -9.73
N LEU A 148 14.47 -9.91 -10.42
CA LEU A 148 15.26 -10.38 -11.57
C LEU A 148 16.17 -11.55 -11.20
N ILE A 149 16.82 -11.52 -10.02
CA ILE A 149 17.70 -12.62 -9.58
C ILE A 149 16.92 -13.93 -9.51
N GLY A 150 15.81 -13.98 -8.78
CA GLY A 150 15.02 -15.20 -8.63
C GLY A 150 14.48 -15.70 -9.97
N LEU A 151 13.99 -14.78 -10.79
CA LEU A 151 13.48 -15.03 -12.13
C LEU A 151 14.56 -15.63 -13.06
N SER A 152 15.76 -15.03 -13.06
CA SER A 152 16.87 -15.48 -13.91
C SER A 152 17.44 -16.83 -13.46
N VAL A 153 17.55 -17.06 -12.14
CA VAL A 153 18.06 -18.33 -11.60
C VAL A 153 17.12 -19.48 -11.96
N ALA A 154 15.82 -19.34 -11.71
CA ALA A 154 14.86 -20.39 -12.02
C ALA A 154 14.81 -20.67 -13.53
N MET A 155 14.73 -19.62 -14.35
CA MET A 155 14.74 -19.77 -15.81
C MET A 155 16.03 -20.39 -16.33
N GLY A 156 17.19 -19.93 -15.85
CA GLY A 156 18.50 -20.43 -16.29
C GLY A 156 18.67 -21.93 -16.04
N VAL A 157 18.13 -22.45 -14.92
CA VAL A 157 18.13 -23.88 -14.64
C VAL A 157 17.19 -24.65 -15.57
N MET A 158 16.04 -24.09 -15.94
CA MET A 158 15.07 -24.76 -16.82
C MET A 158 15.40 -24.66 -18.31
N VAL A 159 16.24 -23.71 -18.76
CA VAL A 159 16.57 -23.48 -20.18
C VAL A 159 16.93 -24.76 -20.96
N PRO A 160 17.84 -25.64 -20.49
CA PRO A 160 18.19 -26.84 -21.24
C PRO A 160 16.99 -27.78 -21.43
N GLY A 161 16.22 -27.98 -20.36
CA GLY A 161 15.02 -28.80 -20.39
C GLY A 161 13.91 -28.19 -21.26
N ILE A 162 13.75 -26.86 -21.24
CA ILE A 162 12.76 -26.16 -22.08
C ILE A 162 13.11 -26.36 -23.56
N TYR A 163 14.39 -26.23 -23.94
CA TYR A 163 14.83 -26.45 -25.31
C TYR A 163 14.53 -27.89 -25.78
N GLN A 164 14.77 -28.88 -24.93
CA GLN A 164 14.53 -30.28 -25.26
C GLN A 164 13.04 -30.61 -25.39
N ASN A 165 12.20 -30.10 -24.48
CA ASN A 165 10.78 -30.45 -24.42
C ASN A 165 9.89 -29.60 -25.34
N PHE A 166 10.24 -28.32 -25.54
CA PHE A 166 9.41 -27.35 -26.29
C PHE A 166 10.11 -26.75 -27.51
N GLY A 167 11.35 -27.16 -27.80
CA GLY A 167 12.13 -26.67 -28.92
C GLY A 167 12.58 -25.21 -28.78
N VAL A 168 13.07 -24.67 -29.89
CA VAL A 168 13.56 -23.28 -29.97
C VAL A 168 12.44 -22.28 -29.68
N THR A 169 11.23 -22.53 -30.20
CA THR A 169 10.08 -21.62 -30.05
C THR A 169 9.69 -21.47 -28.58
N GLY A 170 9.52 -22.57 -27.86
CA GLY A 170 9.19 -22.52 -26.42
C GLY A 170 10.28 -21.86 -25.58
N LEU A 171 11.55 -22.03 -25.95
CA LEU A 171 12.66 -21.34 -25.30
C LEU A 171 12.64 -19.83 -25.59
N MET A 172 12.38 -19.42 -26.83
CA MET A 172 12.23 -18.01 -27.20
C MET A 172 11.07 -17.34 -26.46
N ASP A 173 9.91 -18.00 -26.39
CA ASP A 173 8.74 -17.51 -25.64
C ASP A 173 9.05 -17.39 -24.14
N SER A 174 9.78 -18.36 -23.59
CA SER A 174 10.22 -18.36 -22.20
C SER A 174 11.17 -17.20 -21.86
N ILE A 175 12.11 -16.92 -22.75
CA ILE A 175 13.00 -15.77 -22.64
C ILE A 175 12.23 -14.46 -22.78
N LEU A 176 11.32 -14.35 -23.75
CA LEU A 176 10.49 -13.18 -23.95
C LEU A 176 9.65 -12.89 -22.70
N GLY A 177 8.98 -13.90 -22.14
CA GLY A 177 8.17 -13.75 -20.94
C GLY A 177 8.99 -13.33 -19.71
N ALA A 178 10.20 -13.88 -19.55
CA ALA A 178 11.15 -13.45 -18.52
C ALA A 178 11.53 -11.96 -18.66
N ILE A 179 11.85 -11.52 -19.89
CA ILE A 179 12.18 -10.12 -20.20
C ILE A 179 10.98 -9.20 -19.91
N LEU A 180 9.77 -9.57 -20.35
CA LEU A 180 8.56 -8.79 -20.12
C LEU A 180 8.25 -8.64 -18.63
N MET A 181 8.34 -9.71 -17.84
CA MET A 181 8.17 -9.65 -16.39
C MET A 181 9.18 -8.72 -15.73
N PHE A 182 10.44 -8.73 -16.17
CA PHE A 182 11.43 -7.79 -15.67
C PHE A 182 11.09 -6.35 -16.04
N LEU A 183 10.72 -6.07 -17.30
CA LEU A 183 10.34 -4.73 -17.75
C LEU A 183 9.11 -4.21 -16.98
N PHE A 184 8.11 -5.05 -16.75
CA PHE A 184 6.94 -4.70 -15.94
C PHE A 184 7.30 -4.47 -14.48
N SER A 185 8.26 -5.21 -13.92
CA SER A 185 8.76 -4.95 -12.56
C SER A 185 9.37 -3.54 -12.45
N VAL A 186 10.15 -3.13 -13.45
CA VAL A 186 10.77 -1.80 -13.52
C VAL A 186 9.72 -0.72 -13.74
N TYR A 187 8.74 -0.97 -14.61
CA TYR A 187 7.63 -0.05 -14.86
C TYR A 187 6.79 0.19 -13.60
N LYS A 188 6.38 -0.89 -12.93
CA LYS A 188 5.67 -0.83 -11.64
C LYS A 188 6.44 0.00 -10.63
N ARG A 189 7.75 -0.22 -10.52
CA ARG A 189 8.62 0.54 -9.62
C ARG A 189 8.66 2.03 -9.92
N ARG A 190 8.63 2.43 -11.20
CA ARG A 190 8.52 3.85 -11.60
C ARG A 190 7.19 4.45 -11.15
N LEU A 191 6.08 3.72 -11.30
CA LEU A 191 4.76 4.20 -10.88
C LEU A 191 4.70 4.42 -9.37
N GLU A 192 5.16 3.45 -8.59
CA GLU A 192 5.26 3.58 -7.12
C GLU A 192 6.07 4.81 -6.72
N LYS A 193 7.23 5.03 -7.38
CA LYS A 193 8.06 6.20 -7.10
C LYS A 193 7.34 7.52 -7.42
N ARG A 194 6.70 7.61 -8.58
CA ARG A 194 5.93 8.81 -8.96
C ARG A 194 4.85 9.11 -7.93
N GLN A 195 4.11 8.09 -7.49
CA GLN A 195 3.09 8.25 -6.45
C GLN A 195 3.69 8.76 -5.14
N VAL A 196 4.78 8.17 -4.66
CA VAL A 196 5.46 8.62 -3.42
C VAL A 196 5.95 10.06 -3.54
N VAL A 197 6.56 10.43 -4.66
CA VAL A 197 7.06 11.80 -4.89
C VAL A 197 5.90 12.80 -4.95
N MET A 198 4.81 12.46 -5.64
CA MET A 198 3.58 13.26 -5.68
C MET A 198 3.03 13.49 -4.27
N LEU A 199 2.82 12.42 -3.49
CA LEU A 199 2.28 12.52 -2.13
C LEU A 199 3.19 13.35 -1.23
N LYS A 200 4.53 13.20 -1.33
CA LYS A 200 5.47 14.05 -0.59
C LYS A 200 5.38 15.52 -0.96
N LYS A 201 5.29 15.83 -2.26
CA LYS A 201 5.11 17.20 -2.74
C LYS A 201 3.81 17.78 -2.19
N GLN A 202 2.74 16.99 -2.24
CA GLN A 202 1.44 17.36 -1.69
C GLN A 202 1.50 17.61 -0.18
N THR A 203 1.99 16.68 0.64
CA THR A 203 2.12 16.88 2.09
C THR A 203 2.99 18.08 2.44
N LYS A 204 4.01 18.39 1.63
CA LYS A 204 4.87 19.56 1.86
C LYS A 204 4.12 20.88 1.63
N ASN A 205 3.24 20.91 0.63
CA ASN A 205 2.65 22.13 0.07
C ASN A 205 1.16 22.33 0.42
N LEU A 206 0.46 21.29 0.85
CA LEU A 206 -0.93 21.33 1.30
C LEU A 206 -0.99 21.66 2.78
N VAL A 207 -1.50 22.84 3.10
CA VAL A 207 -1.57 23.38 4.46
C VAL A 207 -3.02 23.77 4.76
N ALA A 208 -3.58 23.19 5.80
CA ALA A 208 -4.83 23.61 6.39
C ALA A 208 -4.53 24.54 7.58
N LYS A 209 -5.05 25.77 7.52
CA LYS A 209 -5.12 26.66 8.67
C LYS A 209 -6.52 26.53 9.27
N THR A 210 -6.59 26.21 10.55
CA THR A 210 -7.84 25.94 11.25
C THR A 210 -8.06 26.89 12.42
N PHE A 211 -7.00 27.51 12.95
CA PHE A 211 -7.12 28.56 13.96
C PHE A 211 -7.53 29.90 13.32
N GLY A 212 -8.52 30.56 13.91
CA GLY A 212 -9.23 31.68 13.28
C GLY A 212 -10.16 31.19 12.16
N ASN A 213 -10.07 31.79 10.98
CA ASN A 213 -10.85 31.33 9.84
C ASN A 213 -10.20 30.12 9.14
N PHE A 214 -10.98 29.07 8.90
CA PHE A 214 -10.54 27.94 8.08
C PHE A 214 -10.07 28.41 6.70
N THR A 215 -8.92 27.93 6.25
CA THR A 215 -8.41 28.15 4.89
C THR A 215 -7.53 26.99 4.48
N LEU A 216 -7.81 26.41 3.30
CA LEU A 216 -6.93 25.43 2.67
C LEU A 216 -5.99 26.11 1.68
N ILE A 217 -4.69 25.85 1.81
CA ILE A 217 -3.63 26.46 1.00
C ILE A 217 -2.87 25.34 0.30
N TYR A 218 -2.66 25.47 -1.02
CA TYR A 218 -1.85 24.57 -1.81
C TYR A 218 -0.82 25.36 -2.63
N GLU A 219 0.46 25.00 -2.51
CA GLU A 219 1.59 25.70 -3.15
C GLU A 219 1.59 27.23 -2.88
N GLY A 220 1.21 27.62 -1.66
CA GLY A 220 1.17 29.03 -1.24
C GLY A 220 -0.06 29.82 -1.73
N LYS A 221 -0.98 29.19 -2.48
CA LYS A 221 -2.23 29.81 -2.94
C LYS A 221 -3.43 29.24 -2.20
N VAL A 222 -4.39 30.09 -1.87
CA VAL A 222 -5.66 29.66 -1.27
C VAL A 222 -6.44 28.84 -2.31
N VAL A 223 -6.89 27.66 -1.90
CA VAL A 223 -7.73 26.78 -2.72
C VAL A 223 -9.11 27.41 -2.83
N LYS A 224 -9.56 27.68 -4.06
CA LYS A 224 -10.87 28.27 -4.33
C LYS A 224 -11.82 27.18 -4.78
N TYR A 225 -12.90 27.00 -4.03
CA TYR A 225 -14.01 26.12 -4.40
C TYR A 225 -15.09 26.90 -5.14
N THR A 226 -15.89 26.22 -5.97
CA THR A 226 -17.05 26.86 -6.62
C THR A 226 -18.13 27.23 -5.60
N ARG A 227 -18.28 26.43 -4.54
CA ARG A 227 -19.28 26.63 -3.49
C ARG A 227 -18.62 26.82 -2.13
N THR A 228 -19.10 27.80 -1.36
CA THR A 228 -18.62 28.08 0.01
C THR A 228 -18.81 26.89 0.96
N LYS A 229 -19.93 26.16 0.83
CA LYS A 229 -20.21 24.94 1.60
C LYS A 229 -19.25 23.79 1.28
N SER A 230 -18.55 23.79 0.13
CA SER A 230 -17.52 22.80 -0.18
C SER A 230 -16.29 22.99 0.72
N GLU A 231 -15.93 24.25 0.97
CA GLU A 231 -14.85 24.62 1.89
C GLU A 231 -15.20 24.20 3.33
N GLU A 232 -16.43 24.47 3.76
CA GLU A 232 -16.93 24.06 5.09
C GLU A 232 -16.94 22.54 5.27
N LEU A 233 -17.36 21.79 4.24
CA LEU A 233 -17.33 20.33 4.27
C LEU A 233 -15.89 19.83 4.50
N ILE A 234 -14.91 20.38 3.78
CA ILE A 234 -13.50 20.03 3.97
C ILE A 234 -13.00 20.42 5.37
N GLY A 235 -13.36 21.60 5.87
CA GLY A 235 -13.05 22.03 7.23
C GLY A 235 -13.58 21.05 8.28
N TYR A 236 -14.82 20.60 8.13
CA TYR A 236 -15.41 19.60 9.02
C TYR A 236 -14.71 18.24 8.97
N LEU A 237 -14.33 17.77 7.76
CA LEU A 237 -13.56 16.53 7.64
C LEU A 237 -12.16 16.66 8.23
N ILE A 238 -11.54 17.84 8.16
CA ILE A 238 -10.27 18.13 8.83
C ILE A 238 -10.44 18.02 10.34
N TYR A 239 -11.48 18.60 10.91
CA TYR A 239 -11.80 18.46 12.34
C TYR A 239 -11.91 16.98 12.76
N LYS A 240 -12.55 16.13 11.92
CA LYS A 240 -12.72 14.69 12.17
C LYS A 240 -11.43 13.87 12.06
N ASN A 241 -10.31 14.46 11.63
CA ASN A 241 -8.97 13.89 11.66
C ASN A 241 -8.89 12.44 11.14
N GLY A 242 -9.42 12.22 9.93
CA GLY A 242 -9.40 10.92 9.25
C GLY A 242 -10.53 9.95 9.61
N SER A 243 -11.40 10.32 10.56
CA SER A 243 -12.59 9.54 10.88
C SER A 243 -13.63 9.64 9.76
N SER A 244 -14.29 8.51 9.48
CA SER A 244 -15.34 8.37 8.48
C SER A 244 -16.63 9.06 8.92
N VAL A 245 -17.13 9.97 8.09
CA VAL A 245 -18.36 10.73 8.32
C VAL A 245 -19.45 10.25 7.37
N LYS A 246 -20.66 10.04 7.89
CA LYS A 246 -21.82 9.57 7.11
C LYS A 246 -22.56 10.74 6.45
N THR A 247 -23.34 10.43 5.41
CA THR A 247 -24.17 11.43 4.69
C THR A 247 -25.08 12.21 5.62
N LYS A 248 -25.77 11.54 6.56
CA LYS A 248 -26.72 12.19 7.48
C LYS A 248 -26.02 13.21 8.39
N GLU A 249 -24.84 12.87 8.88
CA GLU A 249 -24.05 13.75 9.74
C GLU A 249 -23.58 14.99 8.96
N LEU A 250 -23.06 14.81 7.73
CA LEU A 250 -22.70 15.95 6.88
C LEU A 250 -23.89 16.87 6.60
N ILE A 251 -25.08 16.31 6.38
CA ILE A 251 -26.27 17.12 6.10
C ILE A 251 -26.67 17.94 7.34
N SER A 252 -26.69 17.34 8.52
CA SER A 252 -27.01 18.02 9.78
C SER A 252 -26.00 19.13 10.10
N VAL A 253 -24.70 18.85 9.92
CA VAL A 253 -23.65 19.84 10.18
C VAL A 253 -23.71 21.03 9.21
N LEU A 254 -23.94 20.77 7.92
CA LEU A 254 -23.90 21.81 6.90
C LEU A 254 -25.20 22.63 6.81
N TRP A 255 -26.37 22.03 7.11
CA TRP A 255 -27.67 22.67 6.90
C TRP A 255 -28.61 22.62 8.12
N GLY A 256 -28.16 22.11 9.27
CA GLY A 256 -28.92 22.00 10.51
C GLY A 256 -29.73 20.70 10.63
N ASP A 257 -30.15 20.39 11.86
CA ASP A 257 -30.78 19.11 12.22
C ASP A 257 -32.15 18.85 11.56
N HIS A 258 -32.81 19.90 11.07
CA HIS A 258 -34.12 19.80 10.38
C HIS A 258 -33.99 19.71 8.85
N ALA A 259 -32.80 19.48 8.32
CA ALA A 259 -32.54 19.42 6.89
C ALA A 259 -33.18 18.17 6.24
N ASP A 260 -34.04 18.38 5.24
CA ASP A 260 -34.64 17.31 4.42
C ASP A 260 -33.57 16.48 3.67
N SER A 261 -33.43 15.21 4.08
CA SER A 261 -32.45 14.28 3.54
C SER A 261 -32.50 14.10 2.01
N THR A 262 -33.66 14.27 1.37
CA THR A 262 -33.80 14.08 -0.08
C THR A 262 -33.27 15.28 -0.87
N ARG A 263 -33.69 16.50 -0.52
CA ARG A 263 -33.21 17.75 -1.14
C ARG A 263 -31.73 17.98 -0.87
N TYR A 264 -31.28 17.84 0.37
CA TYR A 264 -29.88 18.09 0.73
C TYR A 264 -28.94 16.98 0.31
N GLY A 265 -29.44 15.77 0.03
CA GLY A 265 -28.67 14.70 -0.59
C GLY A 265 -28.15 15.08 -1.99
N ASN A 266 -28.97 15.75 -2.80
CA ASN A 266 -28.53 16.26 -4.11
C ASN A 266 -27.52 17.42 -3.97
N ASN A 267 -27.73 18.32 -3.00
CA ASN A 267 -26.77 19.38 -2.72
C ASN A 267 -25.41 18.83 -2.28
N LEU A 268 -25.40 17.83 -1.40
CA LEU A 268 -24.16 17.18 -0.96
C LEU A 268 -23.42 16.53 -2.15
N ARG A 269 -24.13 15.86 -3.06
CA ARG A 269 -23.51 15.34 -4.30
C ARG A 269 -22.83 16.44 -5.11
N ASN A 270 -23.46 17.60 -5.25
CA ASN A 270 -22.87 18.74 -5.94
C ASN A 270 -21.61 19.28 -5.23
N LEU A 271 -21.59 19.29 -3.89
CA LEU A 271 -20.38 19.64 -3.11
C LEU A 271 -19.26 18.62 -3.34
N ILE A 272 -19.59 17.33 -3.32
CA ILE A 272 -18.61 16.25 -3.55
C ILE A 272 -17.99 16.38 -4.96
N VAL A 273 -18.81 16.69 -5.97
CA VAL A 273 -18.32 16.90 -7.35
C VAL A 273 -17.43 18.14 -7.42
N ASP A 274 -17.82 19.25 -6.81
CA ASP A 274 -17.03 20.49 -6.76
C ASP A 274 -15.67 20.27 -6.09
N ILE A 275 -15.65 19.58 -4.94
CA ILE A 275 -14.40 19.21 -4.25
C ILE A 275 -13.55 18.30 -5.14
N LYS A 276 -14.12 17.24 -5.72
CA LYS A 276 -13.36 16.33 -6.59
C LYS A 276 -12.77 17.05 -7.79
N HIS A 277 -13.53 17.95 -8.40
CA HIS A 277 -13.06 18.77 -9.52
C HIS A 277 -11.90 19.67 -9.10
N THR A 278 -12.09 20.45 -8.04
CA THR A 278 -11.07 21.38 -7.51
C THR A 278 -9.77 20.64 -7.15
N MET A 279 -9.88 19.48 -6.49
CA MET A 279 -8.71 18.67 -6.13
C MET A 279 -8.01 18.10 -7.37
N SER A 280 -8.78 17.66 -8.37
CA SER A 280 -8.22 17.16 -9.62
C SER A 280 -7.49 18.24 -10.43
N GLU A 281 -8.02 19.46 -10.48
CA GLU A 281 -7.37 20.61 -11.16
C GLU A 281 -6.05 21.00 -10.50
N LEU A 282 -5.95 20.82 -9.18
CA LEU A 282 -4.75 21.10 -8.40
C LEU A 282 -3.79 19.90 -8.29
N GLU A 283 -4.07 18.79 -8.97
CA GLU A 283 -3.31 17.52 -8.86
C GLU A 283 -3.17 17.02 -7.40
N ILE A 284 -4.18 17.28 -6.57
CA ILE A 284 -4.28 16.79 -5.20
C ILE A 284 -4.94 15.42 -5.24
N HIS A 285 -4.18 14.40 -4.86
CA HIS A 285 -4.60 13.00 -4.89
C HIS A 285 -4.74 12.42 -3.48
N ASP A 286 -5.66 11.46 -3.32
CA ASP A 286 -5.88 10.68 -2.09
C ASP A 286 -6.14 11.50 -0.80
N PHE A 287 -6.27 12.82 -0.90
CA PHE A 287 -6.56 13.71 0.23
C PHE A 287 -8.01 13.61 0.65
N PHE A 288 -8.95 13.72 -0.29
CA PHE A 288 -10.39 13.60 -0.04
C PHE A 288 -10.90 12.25 -0.55
N ILE A 289 -11.42 11.43 0.37
CA ILE A 289 -11.92 10.09 0.09
C ILE A 289 -13.44 10.11 0.23
N ALA A 290 -14.12 9.85 -0.87
CA ALA A 290 -15.57 9.78 -0.95
C ALA A 290 -16.01 8.41 -1.46
N GLU A 291 -16.43 7.57 -0.52
CA GLU A 291 -16.98 6.24 -0.73
C GLU A 291 -18.50 6.25 -0.47
N TYR A 292 -19.18 5.11 -0.69
CA TYR A 292 -20.62 5.03 -0.47
C TYR A 292 -20.98 5.33 1.00
N ASN A 293 -21.70 6.43 1.22
CA ASN A 293 -22.12 6.91 2.54
C ASN A 293 -20.97 7.09 3.55
N ASN A 294 -19.75 7.32 3.06
CA ASN A 294 -18.55 7.43 3.87
C ASN A 294 -17.61 8.48 3.27
N PHE A 295 -17.35 9.54 4.03
CA PHE A 295 -16.51 10.65 3.63
C PHE A 295 -15.44 10.90 4.68
N ARG A 296 -14.19 11.03 4.25
CA ARG A 296 -13.06 11.34 5.14
C ARG A 296 -11.97 12.05 4.36
N ILE A 297 -11.03 12.62 5.08
CA ILE A 297 -9.76 13.05 4.50
C ILE A 297 -8.62 12.16 4.98
N ASN A 298 -7.51 12.16 4.26
CA ASN A 298 -6.26 11.57 4.73
C ASN A 298 -5.42 12.63 5.48
N PRO A 299 -5.34 12.58 6.82
CA PRO A 299 -4.63 13.59 7.61
C PRO A 299 -3.11 13.56 7.39
N GLU A 300 -2.54 12.48 6.84
CA GLU A 300 -1.11 12.37 6.56
C GLU A 300 -0.68 13.18 5.33
N LEU A 301 -1.64 13.60 4.50
CA LEU A 301 -1.39 14.32 3.25
C LEU A 301 -1.51 15.85 3.39
N VAL A 302 -1.74 16.36 4.60
CA VAL A 302 -1.94 17.77 4.89
C VAL A 302 -1.19 18.19 6.15
N LYS A 303 -0.56 19.37 6.13
CA LYS A 303 -0.08 20.04 7.35
C LYS A 303 -1.22 20.83 7.96
N CYS A 304 -1.46 20.65 9.25
CA CYS A 304 -2.60 21.24 9.92
C CYS A 304 -2.19 21.70 11.31
N ASP A 305 -2.41 22.97 11.60
CA ASP A 305 -2.15 23.60 12.92
C ASP A 305 -2.93 22.90 14.05
N TYR A 306 -4.18 22.51 13.82
CA TYR A 306 -4.97 21.71 14.76
C TYR A 306 -4.36 20.32 15.01
N TYR A 307 -3.81 19.65 14.00
CA TYR A 307 -3.16 18.35 14.20
C TYR A 307 -1.87 18.48 15.00
N ASP A 308 -1.10 19.52 14.74
CA ASP A 308 0.11 19.83 15.51
C ASP A 308 -0.23 20.18 16.97
N PHE A 309 -1.33 20.88 17.22
CA PHE A 309 -1.86 21.15 18.55
C PHE A 309 -2.26 19.86 19.28
N LEU A 310 -2.99 18.95 18.63
CA LEU A 310 -3.37 17.66 19.21
C LEU A 310 -2.14 16.84 19.63
N LYS A 311 -1.09 16.85 18.79
CA LYS A 311 0.20 16.20 19.05
C LYS A 311 1.02 16.88 20.16
N GLY A 312 0.63 18.07 20.62
CA GLY A 312 1.32 18.78 21.69
C GLY A 312 2.53 19.59 21.23
N ASN A 313 2.57 20.01 19.96
CA ASN A 313 3.62 20.90 19.48
C ASN A 313 3.55 22.26 20.21
N PRO A 314 4.61 22.68 20.95
CA PRO A 314 4.59 23.92 21.73
C PRO A 314 4.30 25.16 20.87
N THR A 315 4.76 25.17 19.63
CA THR A 315 4.54 26.29 18.70
C THR A 315 3.07 26.40 18.32
N ALA A 316 2.41 25.27 18.06
CA ALA A 316 1.00 25.24 17.71
C ALA A 316 0.11 25.62 18.91
N ILE A 317 0.47 25.20 20.12
CA ILE A 317 -0.23 25.60 21.35
C ILE A 317 -0.11 27.11 21.58
N LYS A 318 1.09 27.69 21.42
CA LYS A 318 1.29 29.14 21.55
C LYS A 318 0.54 29.95 20.50
N ASN A 319 0.42 29.42 19.28
CA ASN A 319 -0.29 30.07 18.19
C ASN A 319 -1.82 29.97 18.31
N PHE A 320 -2.33 29.09 19.19
CA PHE A 320 -3.76 28.99 19.43
C PHE A 320 -4.23 30.16 20.31
N ALA A 321 -5.03 31.05 19.72
CA ALA A 321 -5.53 32.26 20.35
C ALA A 321 -6.99 32.16 20.84
N GLY A 322 -7.51 30.93 21.03
CA GLY A 322 -8.91 30.69 21.42
C GLY A 322 -9.88 30.58 20.23
N GLU A 323 -9.43 30.84 19.00
CA GLU A 323 -10.27 30.77 17.81
C GLU A 323 -10.03 29.48 17.02
N PHE A 324 -11.10 28.76 16.67
CA PHE A 324 -11.06 27.59 15.81
C PHE A 324 -12.22 27.64 14.80
N MET A 325 -11.88 27.70 13.51
CA MET A 325 -12.80 27.79 12.37
C MET A 325 -14.02 28.70 12.62
N SER A 326 -13.75 29.93 13.05
CA SER A 326 -14.75 30.88 13.59
C SER A 326 -15.91 31.19 12.64
N GLN A 327 -15.76 30.94 11.34
CA GLN A 327 -16.83 31.15 10.36
C GLN A 327 -17.91 30.04 10.38
N TYR A 328 -17.71 28.95 11.12
CA TYR A 328 -18.63 27.81 11.14
C TYR A 328 -19.23 27.62 12.52
N SER A 329 -20.57 27.57 12.59
CA SER A 329 -21.30 27.48 13.87
C SER A 329 -20.99 26.21 14.67
N TRP A 330 -20.73 25.08 14.00
CA TRP A 330 -20.38 23.83 14.67
C TRP A 330 -18.99 23.86 15.33
N ALA A 331 -18.15 24.84 15.00
CA ALA A 331 -16.79 24.95 15.50
C ALA A 331 -16.70 25.61 16.88
N GLU A 332 -17.74 26.32 17.32
CA GLU A 332 -17.79 27.02 18.62
C GLU A 332 -17.56 26.07 19.79
N ASP A 333 -18.28 24.94 19.82
CA ASP A 333 -18.12 23.90 20.84
C ASP A 333 -16.71 23.30 20.84
N VAL A 334 -16.11 23.18 19.65
CA VAL A 334 -14.75 22.64 19.48
C VAL A 334 -13.72 23.63 20.00
N ALA A 335 -13.89 24.92 19.75
CA ALA A 335 -13.00 25.97 20.24
C ALA A 335 -12.91 25.96 21.78
N ALA A 336 -14.07 25.87 22.45
CA ALA A 336 -14.15 25.79 23.91
C ALA A 336 -13.41 24.55 24.47
N PHE A 337 -13.56 23.39 23.81
CA PHE A 337 -12.83 22.18 24.18
C PHE A 337 -11.31 22.35 24.01
N LEU A 338 -10.86 23.00 22.92
CA LEU A 338 -9.43 23.22 22.68
C LEU A 338 -8.82 24.19 23.68
N GLU A 339 -9.57 25.22 24.09
CA GLU A 339 -9.16 26.16 25.12
C GLU A 339 -8.95 25.47 26.48
N GLN A 340 -9.90 24.65 26.94
CA GLN A 340 -9.74 23.86 28.16
C GLN A 340 -8.49 22.96 28.10
N LYS A 341 -8.24 22.34 26.94
CA LYS A 341 -7.07 21.47 26.74
C LYS A 341 -5.75 22.24 26.68
N ALA A 342 -5.76 23.48 26.18
CA ALA A 342 -4.58 24.34 26.18
C ALA A 342 -4.23 24.79 27.61
N LEU A 343 -5.24 25.14 28.41
CA LEU A 343 -5.07 25.56 29.80
C LEU A 343 -4.53 24.42 30.69
N GLY A 344 -5.13 23.23 30.61
CA GLY A 344 -4.70 22.06 31.40
C GLY A 344 -3.34 21.46 31.01
N ARG A 345 -2.64 22.02 30.03
CA ARG A 345 -1.25 21.66 29.66
C ARG A 345 -0.21 22.66 30.16
N ASN A 346 -0.63 23.82 30.65
CA ASN A 346 0.25 24.86 31.20
C ASN A 346 0.40 24.76 32.73
N GLU A 347 -0.34 23.85 33.37
CA GLU A 347 -0.14 23.37 34.75
C GLU A 347 0.76 22.12 34.74
#